data_AF-A0A401FZP0-F1
#
_entry.id   AF-A0A401FZP0-F1
#
_cell.length_a   1.000
_cell.length_b   1.000
_cell.length_c   1.000
_cell.angle_alpha   90.00
_cell.angle_beta   90.00
_cell.angle_gamma   90.00
#
_symmetry.space_group_name_H-M   'P 1'
#
loop_
_entity.id
_entity.type
_entity.pdbx_description
1 polymer ?
#
loop_
_entity_poly.entity_id
_entity_poly.type
_entity_poly.pdbx_seq_one_letter_code
_entity_poly.pdbx_strand_id
1 'polypeptide(L)'
;MQVNHIEHKPFQWIHTSGAFSSRCDLDVYMIRERTAIAVATERENDAASGMSISNGADILATIVMQKYRLGPNGVIWIEHYPEKRMGKNSIYKMDEIYQRVRFGLKGNRFISPQWEKLDNEGTRAFINALRADRGSVLPRLG
;
A
#
# COMPACT_ATOMS: atom_id res chain seq x y z
N MET A 1 -19.51 -7.14 -5.09
CA MET A 1 -18.50 -7.09 -6.18
C MET A 1 -17.34 -7.90 -5.66
N GLN A 2 -16.99 -9.04 -6.26
CA GLN A 2 -16.00 -9.91 -5.61
C GLN A 2 -14.62 -9.27 -5.62
N VAL A 3 -14.08 -8.94 -4.45
CA VAL A 3 -12.72 -8.42 -4.28
C VAL A 3 -11.82 -9.59 -3.89
N ASN A 4 -10.70 -9.76 -4.61
CA ASN A 4 -9.65 -10.69 -4.19
C ASN A 4 -8.57 -9.92 -3.42
N HIS A 5 -8.44 -10.19 -2.13
CA HIS A 5 -7.48 -9.54 -1.23
C HIS A 5 -6.22 -10.40 -1.09
N ILE A 6 -5.06 -9.82 -1.38
CA ILE A 6 -3.76 -10.47 -1.31
C ILE A 6 -2.86 -9.69 -0.34
N GLU A 7 -2.28 -10.38 0.63
CA GLU A 7 -1.43 -9.78 1.67
C GLU A 7 0.05 -10.16 1.45
N HIS A 8 0.95 -9.18 1.49
CA HIS A 8 2.40 -9.39 1.60
C HIS A 8 2.90 -8.65 2.84
N LYS A 9 3.08 -9.38 3.95
CA LYS A 9 3.41 -8.81 5.26
C LYS A 9 4.50 -9.66 5.95
N PRO A 10 5.76 -9.21 5.99
CA PRO A 10 6.29 -8.02 5.32
C PRO A 10 6.45 -8.23 3.81
N PHE A 11 6.21 -7.18 3.05
CA PHE A 11 6.74 -7.03 1.70
C PHE A 11 8.14 -6.44 1.79
N GLN A 12 9.14 -7.11 1.20
CA GLN A 12 10.52 -6.65 1.19
C GLN A 12 10.91 -6.15 -0.20
N TRP A 13 11.59 -5.00 -0.26
CA TRP A 13 12.19 -4.49 -1.49
C TRP A 13 13.65 -4.08 -1.26
N ILE A 14 14.40 -4.02 -2.35
CA ILE A 14 15.79 -3.57 -2.37
C ILE A 14 15.86 -2.34 -3.26
N HIS A 15 16.53 -1.30 -2.78
CA HIS A 15 16.72 -0.09 -3.55
C HIS A 15 17.66 -0.34 -4.74
N THR A 16 17.57 0.48 -5.79
CA THR A 16 18.41 0.33 -7.00
C THR A 16 19.91 0.44 -6.73
N SER A 17 20.31 1.08 -5.62
CA SER A 17 21.69 1.14 -5.14
C SER A 17 22.18 -0.15 -4.46
N GLY A 18 21.31 -1.13 -4.20
CA GLY A 18 21.65 -2.46 -3.70
C GLY A 18 22.14 -2.54 -2.25
N ALA A 19 22.20 -1.42 -1.51
CA ALA A 19 22.93 -1.37 -0.25
C ALA A 19 22.17 -1.91 0.97
N PHE A 20 20.83 -1.96 0.95
CA PHE A 20 20.03 -2.46 2.07
C PHE A 20 18.60 -2.82 1.64
N SER A 21 17.98 -3.74 2.38
CA SER A 21 16.57 -4.11 2.23
C SER A 21 15.66 -3.22 3.08
N SER A 22 14.51 -2.84 2.55
CA SER A 22 13.45 -2.15 3.30
C SER A 22 12.18 -3.00 3.31
N ARG A 23 11.29 -2.76 4.27
CA ARG A 23 10.09 -3.58 4.52
C ARG A 23 8.88 -2.71 4.85
N CYS A 24 7.74 -3.12 4.33
CA CYS A 24 6.43 -2.52 4.60
C CYS A 24 5.38 -3.62 4.62
N ASP A 25 4.16 -3.31 5.02
CA ASP A 25 3.03 -4.21 4.84
C ASP A 25 2.28 -3.80 3.58
N LEU A 26 2.06 -4.72 2.65
CA LEU A 26 1.40 -4.44 1.38
C LEU A 26 0.12 -5.25 1.25
N ASP A 27 -1.02 -4.56 1.21
CA ASP A 27 -2.32 -5.12 0.88
C ASP A 27 -2.67 -4.80 -0.59
N VAL A 28 -3.01 -5.80 -1.40
CA VAL A 28 -3.45 -5.62 -2.79
C VAL A 28 -4.86 -6.16 -2.95
N TYR A 29 -5.81 -5.27 -3.26
CA TYR A 29 -7.21 -5.58 -3.51
C TYR A 29 -7.47 -5.56 -5.02
N MET A 30 -7.64 -6.73 -5.61
CA MET A 30 -8.02 -6.88 -7.02
C MET A 30 -9.54 -6.65 -7.13
N ILE A 31 -9.92 -5.55 -7.77
CA ILE A 31 -11.33 -5.12 -7.89
C ILE A 31 -11.93 -5.61 -9.20
N ARG A 32 -11.16 -5.59 -10.28
CA ARG A 32 -11.50 -6.12 -11.62
C ARG A 32 -10.25 -6.78 -12.20
N GLU A 33 -10.38 -7.50 -13.31
CA GLU A 33 -9.26 -8.19 -13.96
C GLU A 33 -8.01 -7.31 -14.19
N ARG A 34 -8.20 -6.00 -14.39
CA ARG A 34 -7.11 -5.06 -14.70
C ARG A 34 -7.05 -3.84 -13.78
N THR A 35 -7.65 -3.92 -12.60
CA THR A 35 -7.65 -2.81 -11.64
C THR A 35 -7.45 -3.31 -10.22
N ALA A 36 -6.46 -2.74 -9.54
CA ALA A 36 -6.15 -3.02 -8.15
C ALA A 36 -6.00 -1.74 -7.34
N ILE A 37 -6.38 -1.84 -6.06
CA ILE A 37 -5.99 -0.88 -5.03
C ILE A 37 -4.85 -1.52 -4.24
N ALA A 38 -3.69 -0.88 -4.23
CA ALA A 38 -2.55 -1.28 -3.43
C ALA A 38 -2.40 -0.30 -2.26
N VAL A 39 -2.40 -0.84 -1.04
CA VAL A 39 -2.20 -0.09 0.20
C VAL A 39 -0.86 -0.52 0.79
N ALA A 40 0.13 0.36 0.73
CA ALA A 40 1.42 0.18 1.39
C ALA A 40 1.37 0.84 2.78
N THR A 41 1.56 0.05 3.82
CA THR A 41 1.57 0.51 5.21
C THR A 41 2.99 0.54 5.75
N GLU A 42 3.38 1.70 6.27
CA GLU A 42 4.68 1.94 6.86
C GLU A 42 4.86 1.13 8.16
N ARG A 43 6.07 0.60 8.38
CA ARG A 43 6.42 -0.18 9.58
C ARG A 43 7.36 0.61 10.50
N GLU A 44 6.94 1.81 10.90
CA GLU A 44 7.83 2.77 11.60
C GLU A 44 8.35 2.29 12.98
N ASN A 45 7.63 1.40 13.67
CA ASN A 45 8.06 0.89 14.98
C ASN A 45 9.05 -0.28 14.89
N ASP A 46 9.36 -0.74 13.68
CA ASP A 46 10.27 -1.82 13.42
C ASP A 46 11.58 -1.24 12.87
N ALA A 47 12.63 -1.25 13.70
CA ALA A 47 13.94 -0.70 13.35
C ALA A 47 14.59 -1.43 12.16
N ALA A 48 14.13 -2.65 11.83
CA ALA A 48 14.59 -3.40 10.66
C ALA A 48 13.80 -3.08 9.38
N SER A 49 12.85 -2.14 9.42
CA SER A 49 12.04 -1.75 8.26
C SER A 49 12.81 -0.97 7.20
N GLY A 50 13.97 -0.42 7.53
CA GLY A 50 14.80 0.32 6.58
C GLY A 50 14.21 1.68 6.22
N MET A 51 14.11 1.99 4.94
CA MET A 51 13.58 3.27 4.45
C MET A 51 12.05 3.32 4.48
N SER A 52 11.55 4.56 4.58
CA SER A 52 10.12 4.84 4.41
C SER A 52 9.58 4.38 3.06
N ILE A 53 8.31 3.97 3.03
CA ILE A 53 7.57 3.61 1.82
C ILE A 53 7.58 4.76 0.79
N SER A 54 7.52 6.01 1.22
CA SER A 54 7.61 7.20 0.34
C SER A 54 8.89 7.19 -0.51
N ASN A 55 10.01 6.76 0.07
CA ASN A 55 11.30 6.72 -0.63
C ASN A 55 11.37 5.60 -1.67
N GLY A 56 10.51 4.59 -1.56
CA GLY A 56 10.43 3.45 -2.48
C GLY A 56 9.14 3.42 -3.29
N ALA A 57 8.30 4.45 -3.26
CA ALA A 57 6.93 4.41 -3.74
C ALA A 57 6.82 4.00 -5.21
N ASP A 58 7.67 4.56 -6.06
CA ASP A 58 7.72 4.28 -7.49
C ASP A 58 8.20 2.86 -7.81
N ILE A 59 9.22 2.39 -7.08
CA ILE A 59 9.73 1.02 -7.14
C ILE A 59 8.64 0.04 -6.72
N LEU A 60 8.01 0.27 -5.57
CA LEU A 60 6.97 -0.59 -5.01
C LEU A 60 5.74 -0.66 -5.92
N ALA A 61 5.23 0.48 -6.37
CA ALA A 61 4.11 0.54 -7.30
C ALA A 61 4.46 -0.14 -8.65
N THR A 62 5.69 0.00 -9.13
CA THR A 62 6.16 -0.69 -10.33
C THR A 62 6.18 -2.20 -10.14
N ILE A 63 6.65 -2.69 -8.99
CA ILE A 63 6.62 -4.13 -8.67
C ILE A 63 5.18 -4.63 -8.65
N VAL A 64 4.25 -3.91 -8.02
CA VAL A 64 2.82 -4.29 -8.04
C VAL A 64 2.27 -4.33 -9.46
N MET A 65 2.50 -3.28 -10.26
CA MET A 65 2.06 -3.23 -11.65
C MET A 65 2.52 -4.45 -12.44
N GLN A 66 3.82 -4.78 -12.34
CA GLN A 66 4.42 -5.87 -13.10
C GLN A 66 4.01 -7.25 -12.58
N LYS A 67 4.07 -7.45 -11.25
CA LYS A 67 3.73 -8.73 -10.59
C LYS A 67 2.30 -9.15 -10.88
N TYR A 68 1.38 -8.20 -10.94
CA TYR A 68 -0.04 -8.44 -11.19
C TYR A 68 -0.48 -8.19 -12.63
N ARG A 69 0.47 -7.91 -13.55
CA ARG A 69 0.21 -7.66 -14.97
C ARG A 69 -0.85 -6.57 -15.20
N LEU A 70 -0.82 -5.54 -14.37
CA LEU A 70 -1.71 -4.39 -14.44
C LEU A 70 -1.19 -3.38 -15.47
N GLY A 71 -2.10 -2.67 -16.13
CA GLY A 71 -1.71 -1.47 -16.88
C GLY A 71 -1.38 -0.31 -15.93
N PRO A 72 -0.68 0.74 -16.39
CA PRO A 72 -0.34 1.91 -15.57
C PRO A 72 -1.57 2.56 -14.89
N ASN A 73 -2.68 2.65 -15.62
CA ASN A 73 -3.94 3.21 -15.11
C ASN A 73 -4.74 2.21 -14.25
N GLY A 74 -4.26 0.97 -14.12
CA GLY A 74 -4.87 -0.10 -13.34
C GLY A 74 -4.38 -0.16 -11.88
N VAL A 75 -3.44 0.69 -11.48
CA VAL A 75 -2.90 0.73 -10.12
C VAL A 75 -3.37 1.98 -9.41
N ILE A 76 -4.18 1.82 -8.36
CA ILE A 76 -4.49 2.87 -7.41
C ILE A 76 -3.58 2.64 -6.20
N TRP A 77 -2.60 3.52 -5.99
CA TRP A 77 -1.65 3.41 -4.90
C TRP A 77 -2.03 4.32 -3.73
N ILE A 78 -2.11 3.73 -2.54
CA ILE A 78 -2.35 4.42 -1.28
C ILE A 78 -1.20 4.10 -0.33
N GLU A 79 -0.60 5.14 0.23
CA GLU A 79 0.31 5.01 1.36
C GLU A 79 -0.45 5.24 2.65
N HIS A 80 -0.15 4.43 3.65
CA HIS A 80 -0.74 4.46 4.96
C HIS A 80 0.36 4.53 6.03
N TYR A 81 0.31 5.58 6.83
CA TYR A 81 1.19 5.79 7.98
C TYR A 81 0.35 5.64 9.25
N PRO A 82 0.53 4.57 10.02
CA PRO A 82 -0.22 4.35 11.25
C PRO A 82 -0.01 5.48 12.26
N GLU A 83 -0.99 5.67 13.15
CA GLU A 83 -0.83 6.57 14.30
C GLU A 83 0.45 6.24 15.07
N LYS A 84 1.21 7.27 15.40
CA LYS A 84 2.47 7.15 16.13
C LYS A 84 2.45 7.97 17.41
N ARG A 85 3.11 7.43 18.43
CA ARG A 85 3.47 8.17 19.64
C ARG A 85 4.98 8.25 19.76
N MET A 86 5.50 9.45 20.01
CA MET A 86 6.93 9.74 20.10
C MET A 86 7.29 10.47 21.39
N GLY A 87 8.57 10.37 21.77
CA GLY A 87 9.14 11.02 22.94
C GLY A 87 9.20 10.13 24.19
N LYS A 88 10.06 10.51 25.14
CA LYS A 88 10.14 9.90 26.48
C LYS A 88 8.79 10.18 27.15
N ASN A 89 7.93 9.16 27.27
CA ASN A 89 6.53 9.21 27.73
C ASN A 89 5.44 9.43 26.65
N SER A 90 5.71 9.23 25.35
CA SER A 90 4.67 9.24 24.31
C SER A 90 3.87 10.55 24.21
N ILE A 91 4.51 11.68 24.56
CA ILE A 91 3.88 13.00 24.67
C ILE A 91 3.47 13.54 23.29
N TYR A 92 4.21 13.20 22.24
CA TYR A 92 3.92 13.64 20.88
C TYR A 92 3.13 12.57 20.15
N LYS A 93 1.93 12.93 19.69
CA LYS A 93 1.08 12.08 18.87
C LYS A 93 1.12 12.58 17.43
N MET A 94 1.50 11.70 16.51
CA MET A 94 1.28 11.90 15.08
C MET A 94 0.07 11.08 14.70
N ASP A 95 -0.95 11.74 14.15
CA ASP A 95 -2.17 11.06 13.73
C ASP A 95 -1.88 10.13 12.54
N GLU A 96 -2.76 9.13 12.37
CA GLU A 96 -2.74 8.27 11.18
C GLU A 96 -2.91 9.13 9.92
N ILE A 97 -2.23 8.76 8.84
CA ILE A 97 -2.29 9.48 7.56
C ILE A 97 -2.49 8.49 6.42
N TYR A 98 -3.41 8.80 5.52
CA TYR A 98 -3.52 8.17 4.21
C TYR A 98 -3.20 9.17 3.08
N GLN A 99 -2.44 8.72 2.10
CA GLN A 99 -2.12 9.51 0.91
C GLN A 99 -2.33 8.68 -0.35
N ARG A 100 -3.04 9.25 -1.32
CA ARG A 100 -3.04 8.72 -2.68
C ARG A 100 -1.78 9.20 -3.37
N VAL A 101 -1.08 8.29 -4.03
CA VAL A 101 0.10 8.65 -4.84
C VAL A 101 -0.23 8.51 -6.32
N ARG A 102 0.03 9.57 -7.07
CA ARG A 102 0.01 9.57 -8.53
C ARG A 102 1.44 9.50 -9.05
N PHE A 103 1.64 8.82 -10.16
CA PHE A 103 2.96 8.64 -10.76
C PHE A 103 2.96 9.10 -12.21
N GLY A 104 4.09 9.63 -12.65
CA GLY A 104 4.45 9.63 -14.06
C GLY A 104 4.86 8.23 -14.53
N LEU A 105 4.94 8.03 -15.84
CA LEU A 105 5.38 6.76 -16.43
C LEU A 105 6.58 7.00 -17.37
N LYS A 106 7.62 6.19 -17.22
CA LYS A 106 8.76 6.14 -18.14
C LYS A 106 9.03 4.70 -18.55
N GLY A 107 8.67 4.35 -19.78
CA GLY A 107 8.68 2.97 -20.24
C GLY A 107 7.70 2.13 -19.42
N ASN A 108 8.20 1.09 -18.75
CA ASN A 108 7.39 0.20 -17.91
C ASN A 108 7.64 0.39 -16.41
N ARG A 109 7.97 1.63 -16.00
CA ARG A 109 8.24 2.00 -14.61
C ARG A 109 7.51 3.27 -14.23
N PHE A 110 6.90 3.28 -13.05
CA PHE A 110 6.43 4.50 -12.43
C PHE A 110 7.63 5.37 -12.01
N ILE A 111 7.45 6.69 -12.08
CA ILE A 111 8.42 7.71 -11.70
C ILE A 111 7.69 8.93 -11.14
N SER A 112 8.42 9.88 -10.55
CA SER A 112 7.91 11.19 -10.15
C SER A 112 6.62 11.12 -9.31
N PRO A 113 6.64 10.44 -8.15
CA PRO A 113 5.48 10.35 -7.27
C PRO A 113 4.97 11.73 -6.84
N GLN A 114 3.65 11.85 -6.74
CA GLN A 114 2.94 13.04 -6.26
C GLN A 114 1.88 12.61 -5.24
N TRP A 115 1.98 13.13 -4.02
CA TRP A 115 1.12 12.76 -2.91
C TRP A 115 -0.07 13.71 -2.77
N GLU A 116 -1.24 13.12 -2.59
CA GLU A 116 -2.51 13.80 -2.28
C GLU A 116 -3.02 13.25 -0.95
N LYS A 117 -3.21 14.12 0.04
CA LYS A 117 -3.83 13.72 1.31
C LYS A 117 -5.25 13.25 1.08
N LEU A 118 -5.62 12.16 1.74
CA LEU A 118 -6.99 11.65 1.75
C LEU A 118 -7.66 11.96 3.08
N ASP A 119 -9.00 11.89 3.11
CA ASP A 119 -9.74 11.87 4.37
C ASP A 119 -9.43 10.57 5.12
N ASN A 120 -8.91 10.70 6.35
CA ASN A 120 -8.43 9.55 7.11
C ASN A 120 -9.57 8.62 7.53
N GLU A 121 -10.70 9.17 7.99
CA GLU A 121 -11.81 8.37 8.49
C GLU A 121 -12.47 7.59 7.34
N GLY A 122 -12.83 8.28 6.26
CA GLY A 122 -13.42 7.67 5.07
C GLY A 122 -12.49 6.66 4.41
N THR A 123 -11.18 6.95 4.32
CA THR A 123 -10.21 6.01 3.73
C THR A 123 -10.04 4.77 4.58
N ARG A 124 -9.95 4.92 5.91
CA ARG A 124 -9.88 3.78 6.84
C ARG A 124 -11.13 2.92 6.75
N ALA A 125 -12.31 3.53 6.76
CA ALA A 125 -13.58 2.82 6.63
C ALA A 125 -13.66 2.05 5.30
N PHE A 126 -13.25 2.69 4.20
CA PHE A 126 -13.19 2.09 2.88
C PHE A 126 -12.24 0.87 2.83
N ILE A 127 -11.00 1.00 3.33
CA ILE A 127 -10.04 -0.11 3.37
C ILE A 127 -10.56 -1.26 4.25
N ASN A 128 -11.17 -0.96 5.39
CA ASN A 128 -11.76 -1.97 6.26
C ASN A 128 -12.92 -2.71 5.58
N ALA A 129 -13.76 -2.01 4.82
CA ALA A 129 -14.81 -2.63 4.02
C ALA A 129 -14.23 -3.58 2.95
N LEU A 130 -13.14 -3.19 2.27
CA LEU A 130 -12.45 -4.07 1.32
C LEU A 130 -11.88 -5.34 1.97
N ARG A 131 -11.36 -5.24 3.20
CA ARG A 131 -10.88 -6.39 3.98
C ARG A 131 -11.99 -7.33 4.41
N ALA A 132 -13.17 -6.78 4.71
CA ALA A 132 -14.34 -7.55 5.14
C ALA A 132 -15.03 -8.28 3.97
N ASP A 133 -14.93 -7.75 2.74
CA ASP A 133 -15.50 -8.34 1.52
C ASP A 133 -14.72 -9.57 0.99
N ARG A 134 -14.08 -10.33 1.89
CA ARG A 134 -13.55 -11.67 1.60
C ARG A 134 -14.75 -12.56 1.27
N GLY A 135 -15.06 -12.65 -0.03
CA GLY A 135 -16.29 -13.20 -0.58
C GLY A 135 -17.02 -14.20 0.33
N SER A 136 -18.26 -13.87 0.67
CA SER A 136 -19.19 -14.84 1.24
C SER A 136 -19.24 -16.06 0.32
N VAL A 137 -18.63 -17.16 0.77
CA VAL A 137 -18.94 -18.48 0.23
C VAL A 137 -20.38 -18.74 0.66
N LEU A 138 -21.34 -18.44 -0.21
CA LEU A 138 -22.67 -19.02 -0.07
C LEU A 138 -22.48 -20.55 -0.06
N PRO A 139 -23.01 -21.28 0.94
CA PRO A 139 -23.00 -22.72 0.88
C PRO A 139 -23.78 -23.12 -0.38
N ARG A 140 -23.14 -23.87 -1.27
CA ARG A 140 -23.87 -24.60 -2.30
C ARG A 140 -24.75 -25.59 -1.55
N LEU A 141 -26.04 -25.26 -1.44
CA LEU A 141 -27.06 -26.25 -1.14
C LEU A 141 -27.07 -27.20 -2.33
N GLY A 142 -26.57 -28.42 -2.10
CA GLY A 142 -26.76 -29.56 -2.98
C GLY A 142 -28.18 -30.11 -2.88
#